data_AF-J8Y061-F1
#
_entry.id   AF-J8Y061-F1
#
_cell.length_a   1.000
_cell.length_b   1.000
_cell.length_c   1.000
_cell.angle_alpha   90.00
_cell.angle_beta   90.00
_cell.angle_gamma   90.00
#
_symmetry.space_group_name_H-M   'P 1'
#
loop_
_entity.id
_entity.type
_entity.pdbx_description
1 polymer ?
#
loop_
_entity_poly.entity_id
_entity_poly.type
_entity_poly.pdbx_seq_one_letter_code
_entity_poly.pdbx_strand_id
1 'polypeptide(L)'
;MNPGVVQWMVVELMKERPNEKPRACYIVEHDNSFLNDKELIKPHTLYASWAVERFLDEAIWSYPMYMSHHRPLYFYEDVYASEYKVKLGEKEFYGCLMPHEEVLILGKSFNMEVGFLYRINEYTTNLIRLNLDKVEDLWNWNRKVFNPAEDDIIGEDLVGVLLVYEHNETYMYNVMNSSQVFQKYKTNATYFQVECGIYAGLCSLLLDTFGQGAYYVEELLLNTESKYGEYLNLYMKDFVVGHNNFTDGLLNDRVRWI
;
A
#
# COMPACT_ATOMS: atom_id res chain seq x y z
N MET A 1 2.51 7.66 0.92
CA MET A 1 1.32 6.94 1.42
C MET A 1 1.81 5.70 2.14
N ASN A 2 2.54 4.87 1.41
CA ASN A 2 3.35 3.73 1.79
C ASN A 2 4.70 3.93 1.07
N PRO A 3 5.83 4.20 1.78
CA PRO A 3 5.92 4.44 3.22
C PRO A 3 5.22 5.75 3.64
N GLY A 4 5.07 5.93 4.95
CA GLY A 4 4.54 7.15 5.58
C GLY A 4 3.24 6.91 6.35
N VAL A 5 2.10 7.23 5.73
CA VAL A 5 0.78 7.20 6.38
C VAL A 5 0.43 5.82 6.93
N VAL A 6 0.82 4.74 6.24
CA VAL A 6 0.56 3.38 6.71
C VAL A 6 1.30 3.05 8.02
N GLN A 7 2.46 3.66 8.29
CA GLN A 7 3.14 3.53 9.58
C GLN A 7 2.34 4.22 10.69
N TRP A 8 1.73 5.37 10.41
CA TRP A 8 0.78 6.00 11.33
C TRP A 8 -0.45 5.11 11.59
N MET A 9 -1.04 4.52 10.54
CA MET A 9 -2.17 3.59 10.68
C MET A 9 -1.83 2.40 11.59
N VAL A 10 -0.63 1.80 11.43
CA VAL A 10 -0.17 0.71 12.32
C VAL A 10 -0.15 1.18 13.77
N VAL A 11 0.48 2.32 14.05
CA VAL A 11 0.60 2.85 15.40
C VAL A 11 -0.78 3.15 16.00
N GLU A 12 -1.70 3.75 15.24
CA GLU A 12 -3.06 4.01 15.70
C GLU A 12 -3.83 2.72 16.02
N LEU A 13 -3.79 1.72 15.13
CA LEU A 13 -4.45 0.44 15.39
C LEU A 13 -3.88 -0.28 16.62
N MET A 14 -2.57 -0.22 16.82
CA MET A 14 -1.94 -0.83 18.00
C MET A 14 -2.33 -0.15 19.31
N LYS A 15 -2.71 1.14 19.30
CA LYS A 15 -3.21 1.84 20.50
C LYS A 15 -4.56 1.31 20.97
N GLU A 16 -5.38 0.71 20.09
CA GLU A 16 -6.68 0.15 20.47
C GLU A 16 -6.54 -1.10 21.36
N ARG A 17 -5.43 -1.83 21.23
CA ARG A 17 -5.16 -3.07 21.97
C ARG A 17 -3.74 -3.09 22.53
N PRO A 18 -3.40 -2.22 23.48
CA PRO A 18 -2.01 -2.01 23.94
C PRO A 18 -1.39 -3.24 24.63
N ASN A 19 -2.20 -4.19 25.07
CA ASN A 19 -1.75 -5.41 25.76
C ASN A 19 -1.67 -6.63 24.82
N GLU A 20 -2.14 -6.51 23.58
CA GLU A 20 -2.08 -7.58 22.58
C GLU A 20 -1.01 -7.24 21.55
N LYS A 21 -0.18 -8.22 21.20
CA LYS A 21 0.82 -8.04 20.16
C LYS A 21 0.32 -8.71 18.88
N PRO A 22 0.24 -7.98 17.76
CA PRO A 22 -0.07 -8.62 16.48
C PRO A 22 1.04 -9.61 16.12
N ARG A 23 0.63 -10.74 15.53
CA ARG A 23 1.52 -11.75 14.95
C ARG A 23 2.04 -11.32 13.58
N ALA A 24 1.23 -10.60 12.82
CA ALA A 24 1.59 -10.03 11.53
C ALA A 24 0.96 -8.66 11.29
N CYS A 25 1.54 -7.90 10.37
CA CYS A 25 1.08 -6.63 9.87
C CYS A 25 1.26 -6.62 8.35
N TYR A 26 0.15 -6.60 7.60
CA TYR A 26 0.21 -6.44 6.16
C TYR A 26 -0.19 -5.01 5.80
N ILE A 27 0.71 -4.34 5.09
CA ILE A 27 0.33 -3.18 4.31
C ILE A 27 -0.44 -3.71 3.11
N VAL A 28 -1.59 -3.15 2.82
CA VAL A 28 -2.49 -3.67 1.78
C VAL A 28 -2.89 -2.53 0.86
N GLU A 29 -2.80 -2.77 -0.44
CA GLU A 29 -3.23 -1.79 -1.43
C GLU A 29 -3.96 -2.48 -2.58
N HIS A 30 -5.09 -1.90 -2.98
CA HIS A 30 -5.84 -2.31 -4.15
C HIS A 30 -6.21 -1.06 -4.94
N ASP A 31 -5.45 -0.82 -6.00
CA ASP A 31 -5.73 0.23 -6.96
C ASP A 31 -6.43 -0.37 -8.18
N ASN A 32 -7.72 -0.06 -8.32
CA ASN A 32 -8.51 -0.47 -9.48
C ASN A 32 -8.79 0.69 -10.45
N SER A 33 -8.06 1.81 -10.30
CA SER A 33 -8.14 2.94 -11.20
C SER A 33 -7.79 2.53 -12.64
N PHE A 34 -8.68 2.83 -13.57
CA PHE A 34 -8.47 2.52 -14.99
C PHE A 34 -9.30 3.43 -15.92
N LEU A 35 -8.99 3.37 -17.22
CA LEU A 35 -9.79 4.03 -18.26
C LEU A 35 -11.24 3.54 -18.23
N ASN A 36 -12.19 4.48 -18.24
CA ASN A 36 -13.61 4.17 -18.38
C ASN A 36 -13.91 3.54 -19.76
N ASP A 37 -13.34 4.14 -20.81
CA ASP A 37 -13.44 3.62 -22.17
C ASP A 37 -12.24 2.72 -22.50
N LYS A 38 -12.50 1.42 -22.62
CA LYS A 38 -11.47 0.41 -22.94
C LYS A 38 -11.01 0.46 -24.40
N GLU A 39 -11.74 1.11 -25.30
CA GLU A 39 -11.31 1.29 -26.70
C GLU A 39 -10.11 2.25 -26.81
N LEU A 40 -9.82 3.02 -25.74
CA LEU A 40 -8.66 3.91 -25.65
C LEU A 40 -7.37 3.19 -25.22
N ILE A 41 -7.44 1.89 -24.94
CA ILE A 41 -6.25 1.09 -24.61
C ILE A 41 -5.36 1.00 -25.84
N LYS A 42 -4.09 1.36 -25.66
CA LYS A 42 -3.06 1.31 -26.69
C LYS A 42 -2.33 -0.04 -26.61
N PRO A 43 -1.99 -0.65 -27.76
CA PRO A 43 -1.21 -1.88 -27.76
C PRO A 43 0.16 -1.66 -27.11
N HIS A 44 0.69 -2.72 -26.47
CA HIS A 44 2.00 -2.70 -25.81
C HIS A 44 2.17 -1.49 -24.89
N THR A 45 1.16 -1.22 -24.06
CA THR A 45 1.15 -0.09 -23.11
C THR A 45 0.81 -0.57 -21.72
N LEU A 46 1.64 -0.21 -20.74
CA LEU A 46 1.41 -0.39 -19.32
C LEU A 46 0.78 0.86 -18.72
N TYR A 47 -0.19 0.63 -17.83
CA TYR A 47 -0.98 1.69 -17.23
C TYR A 47 -0.93 1.62 -15.71
N ALA A 48 -0.71 2.76 -15.07
CA ALA A 48 -0.74 2.91 -13.62
C ALA A 48 -1.27 4.29 -13.23
N SER A 49 -1.73 4.43 -11.99
CA SER A 49 -2.11 5.69 -11.36
C SER A 49 -0.89 6.52 -10.93
N TRP A 50 0.28 5.90 -10.80
CA TRP A 50 1.54 6.54 -10.41
C TRP A 50 2.69 6.10 -11.34
N ALA A 51 3.92 6.49 -11.01
CA ALA A 51 5.08 6.38 -11.89
C ALA A 51 5.35 4.93 -12.37
N VAL A 52 4.89 4.61 -13.59
CA VAL A 52 4.96 3.26 -14.20
C VAL A 52 6.38 2.67 -14.15
N GLU A 53 7.41 3.49 -14.37
CA GLU A 53 8.81 3.04 -14.29
C GLU A 53 9.19 2.53 -12.91
N ARG A 54 8.79 3.24 -11.85
CA ARG A 54 9.08 2.85 -10.46
C ARG A 54 8.27 1.63 -10.03
N PHE A 55 7.02 1.58 -10.43
CA PHE A 55 6.20 0.39 -10.28
C PHE A 55 6.85 -0.83 -10.94
N LEU A 56 7.42 -0.70 -12.14
CA LEU A 56 8.12 -1.80 -12.81
C LEU A 56 9.40 -2.22 -12.07
N ASP A 57 10.20 -1.26 -11.56
CA ASP A 57 11.39 -1.59 -10.75
C ASP A 57 11.02 -2.57 -9.61
N GLU A 58 9.89 -2.33 -8.94
CA GLU A 58 9.37 -3.17 -7.86
C GLU A 58 8.74 -4.47 -8.38
N ALA A 59 7.94 -4.38 -9.44
CA ALA A 59 7.13 -5.49 -9.95
C ALA A 59 7.91 -6.56 -10.73
N ILE A 60 9.01 -6.19 -11.39
CA ILE A 60 9.68 -7.09 -12.35
C ILE A 60 11.20 -7.21 -12.13
N TRP A 61 11.82 -6.31 -11.37
CA TRP A 61 13.26 -6.35 -11.07
C TRP A 61 13.57 -6.56 -9.60
N SER A 62 12.55 -6.87 -8.81
CA SER A 62 12.70 -7.19 -7.41
C SER A 62 12.11 -8.56 -7.11
N TYR A 63 12.50 -9.11 -5.96
CA TYR A 63 11.96 -10.36 -5.43
C TYR A 63 10.92 -10.06 -4.36
N PRO A 64 9.84 -10.84 -4.25
CA PRO A 64 8.95 -10.78 -3.10
C PRO A 64 9.72 -10.81 -1.80
N MET A 65 9.39 -9.88 -0.90
CA MET A 65 10.08 -9.73 0.37
C MET A 65 9.10 -9.43 1.49
N TYR A 66 9.36 -10.04 2.64
CA TYR A 66 8.68 -9.74 3.88
C TYR A 66 9.67 -9.79 5.04
N MET A 67 9.33 -9.15 6.16
CA MET A 67 10.10 -9.24 7.39
C MET A 67 9.50 -10.28 8.32
N SER A 68 10.33 -11.08 8.99
CA SER A 68 9.92 -11.95 10.08
C SER A 68 11.06 -12.09 11.09
N HIS A 69 10.75 -12.05 12.38
CA HIS A 69 11.76 -12.12 13.45
C HIS A 69 12.92 -11.12 13.26
N HIS A 70 12.59 -9.89 12.86
CA HIS A 70 13.55 -8.81 12.54
C HIS A 70 14.54 -9.12 11.41
N ARG A 71 14.18 -10.03 10.48
CA ARG A 71 15.00 -10.39 9.33
C ARG A 71 14.21 -10.30 8.03
N PRO A 72 14.82 -9.76 6.96
CA PRO A 72 14.21 -9.79 5.65
C PRO A 72 14.30 -11.22 5.09
N LEU A 73 13.20 -11.70 4.55
CA LEU A 73 13.06 -12.99 3.88
C LEU A 73 12.60 -12.72 2.45
N TYR A 74 13.29 -13.33 1.49
CA TYR A 74 13.04 -13.16 0.07
C TYR A 74 12.57 -14.48 -0.54
N PHE A 75 11.60 -14.40 -1.44
CA PHE A 75 11.25 -15.52 -2.33
C PHE A 75 11.92 -15.28 -3.68
N TYR A 76 12.75 -16.23 -4.14
CA TYR A 76 13.47 -16.11 -5.41
C TYR A 76 12.57 -16.54 -6.57
N GLU A 77 11.48 -15.80 -6.75
CA GLU A 77 10.44 -15.98 -7.77
C GLU A 77 9.97 -14.61 -8.27
N ASP A 78 9.25 -14.59 -9.40
CA ASP A 78 8.66 -13.36 -9.90
C ASP A 78 7.53 -12.88 -8.98
N VAL A 79 7.43 -11.56 -8.78
CA VAL A 79 6.43 -10.97 -7.88
C VAL A 79 5.00 -11.37 -8.23
N TYR A 80 4.71 -11.53 -9.51
CA TYR A 80 3.38 -11.87 -10.00
C TYR A 80 3.12 -13.38 -10.13
N ALA A 81 4.06 -14.24 -9.71
CA ALA A 81 3.90 -15.69 -9.68
C ALA A 81 3.08 -16.20 -8.48
N SER A 82 2.91 -15.37 -7.45
CA SER A 82 2.09 -15.66 -6.28
C SER A 82 1.18 -14.49 -5.93
N GLU A 83 0.02 -14.79 -5.35
CA GLU A 83 -0.92 -13.79 -4.84
C GLU A 83 -1.40 -14.19 -3.45
N TYR A 84 -1.68 -13.20 -2.60
CA TYR A 84 -1.96 -13.38 -1.19
C TYR A 84 -3.31 -12.77 -0.85
N LYS A 85 -4.16 -13.55 -0.19
CA LYS A 85 -5.50 -13.14 0.18
C LYS A 85 -5.49 -12.03 1.23
N VAL A 86 -6.22 -10.96 0.93
CA VAL A 86 -6.51 -9.85 1.83
C VAL A 86 -8.01 -9.79 2.08
N LYS A 87 -8.41 -9.67 3.34
CA LYS A 87 -9.80 -9.45 3.75
C LYS A 87 -9.91 -8.28 4.72
N LEU A 88 -10.72 -7.29 4.36
CA LEU A 88 -10.99 -6.08 5.14
C LEU A 88 -12.52 -5.98 5.32
N GLY A 89 -13.08 -6.78 6.23
CA GLY A 89 -14.52 -6.92 6.42
C GLY A 89 -15.17 -7.56 5.19
N GLU A 90 -16.03 -6.81 4.50
CA GLU A 90 -16.71 -7.26 3.28
C GLU A 90 -15.84 -7.11 2.02
N LYS A 91 -14.73 -6.36 2.07
CA LYS A 91 -13.80 -6.24 0.95
C LYS A 91 -12.81 -7.42 0.98
N GLU A 92 -12.65 -8.09 -0.15
CA GLU A 92 -11.70 -9.19 -0.33
C GLU A 92 -11.00 -9.06 -1.69
N PHE A 93 -9.69 -9.27 -1.72
CA PHE A 93 -8.89 -9.28 -2.95
C PHE A 93 -7.60 -10.09 -2.75
N TYR A 94 -6.85 -10.30 -3.85
CA TYR A 94 -5.54 -10.94 -3.83
C TYR A 94 -4.47 -9.96 -4.31
N GLY A 95 -3.48 -9.68 -3.46
CA GLY A 95 -2.35 -8.80 -3.77
C GLY A 95 -1.06 -9.60 -3.97
N CYS A 96 -0.12 -9.06 -4.73
CA CYS A 96 1.22 -9.63 -4.88
C CYS A 96 2.12 -9.12 -3.74
N LEU A 97 3.06 -9.94 -3.27
CA LEU A 97 3.98 -9.54 -2.22
C LEU A 97 5.10 -8.67 -2.80
N MET A 98 5.08 -7.38 -2.48
CA MET A 98 6.03 -6.40 -2.98
C MET A 98 7.09 -6.07 -1.91
N PRO A 99 8.37 -5.91 -2.28
CA PRO A 99 9.36 -5.34 -1.38
C PRO A 99 9.11 -3.84 -1.20
N HIS A 100 9.04 -3.36 0.04
CA HIS A 100 8.82 -1.94 0.32
C HIS A 100 9.52 -1.45 1.59
N GLU A 101 9.73 -0.15 1.72
CA GLU A 101 10.51 0.46 2.79
C GLU A 101 9.88 0.26 4.17
N GLU A 102 8.58 0.53 4.32
CA GLU A 102 7.87 0.39 5.58
C GLU A 102 7.83 -1.06 6.09
N VAL A 103 7.96 -2.04 5.19
CA VAL A 103 8.05 -3.46 5.57
C VAL A 103 9.31 -3.68 6.40
N LEU A 104 10.46 -3.16 5.94
CA LEU A 104 11.73 -3.23 6.67
C LEU A 104 11.68 -2.44 7.98
N ILE A 105 11.13 -1.23 7.93
CA ILE A 105 11.06 -0.32 9.08
C ILE A 105 10.18 -0.92 10.18
N LEU A 106 8.93 -1.28 9.86
CA LEU A 106 7.99 -1.84 10.82
C LEU A 106 8.46 -3.21 11.33
N GLY A 107 9.02 -4.06 10.46
CA GLY A 107 9.57 -5.36 10.86
C GLY A 107 10.82 -5.24 11.74
N LYS A 108 11.54 -4.12 11.67
CA LYS A 108 12.64 -3.81 12.60
C LYS A 108 12.09 -3.30 13.93
N SER A 109 11.12 -2.39 13.89
CA SER A 109 10.54 -1.74 15.08
C SER A 109 9.66 -2.68 15.91
N PHE A 110 8.99 -3.64 15.26
CA PHE A 110 8.07 -4.58 15.88
C PHE A 110 8.44 -6.03 15.54
N ASN A 111 8.43 -6.91 16.54
CA ASN A 111 8.70 -8.33 16.34
C ASN A 111 7.46 -9.06 15.81
N MET A 112 7.09 -8.80 14.56
CA MET A 112 5.96 -9.40 13.86
C MET A 112 6.34 -9.73 12.41
N GLU A 113 5.53 -10.56 11.75
CA GLU A 113 5.63 -10.71 10.31
C GLU A 113 5.11 -9.45 9.60
N VAL A 114 5.85 -8.89 8.64
CA VAL A 114 5.43 -7.68 7.93
C VAL A 114 5.60 -7.88 6.44
N GLY A 115 4.58 -7.53 5.64
CA GLY A 115 4.66 -7.59 4.17
C GLY A 115 3.78 -6.53 3.53
N PHE A 116 4.03 -6.23 2.25
CA PHE A 116 3.19 -5.34 1.45
C PHE A 116 2.48 -6.14 0.35
N LEU A 117 1.16 -6.18 0.42
CA LEU A 117 0.30 -6.93 -0.50
C LEU A 117 -0.40 -5.96 -1.45
N TYR A 118 0.12 -5.84 -2.67
CA TYR A 118 -0.32 -4.85 -3.66
C TYR A 118 -1.06 -5.48 -4.84
N ARG A 119 -2.25 -4.96 -5.15
CA ARG A 119 -2.98 -5.25 -6.39
C ARG A 119 -3.17 -3.98 -7.19
N ILE A 120 -2.41 -3.84 -8.27
CA ILE A 120 -2.69 -2.84 -9.30
C ILE A 120 -3.85 -3.32 -10.21
N ASN A 121 -4.40 -2.42 -11.01
CA ASN A 121 -5.53 -2.67 -11.90
C ASN A 121 -5.40 -3.99 -12.68
N GLU A 122 -6.56 -4.61 -12.94
CA GLU A 122 -6.64 -5.94 -13.56
C GLU A 122 -5.94 -6.03 -14.91
N TYR A 123 -5.98 -4.95 -15.71
CA TYR A 123 -5.34 -4.95 -17.03
C TYR A 123 -3.82 -5.12 -16.90
N THR A 124 -3.16 -4.28 -16.11
CA THR A 124 -1.71 -4.33 -15.91
C THR A 124 -1.30 -5.61 -15.20
N THR A 125 -2.06 -6.06 -14.20
CA THR A 125 -1.79 -7.33 -13.52
C THR A 125 -1.84 -8.53 -14.48
N ASN A 126 -2.89 -8.63 -15.30
CA ASN A 126 -3.00 -9.73 -16.26
C ASN A 126 -1.92 -9.66 -17.35
N LEU A 127 -1.56 -8.47 -17.79
CA LEU A 127 -0.50 -8.25 -18.76
C LEU A 127 0.85 -8.74 -18.22
N ILE A 128 1.21 -8.42 -16.98
CA ILE A 128 2.45 -8.92 -16.36
C ILE A 128 2.41 -10.46 -16.25
N ARG A 129 1.30 -11.02 -15.76
CA ARG A 129 1.13 -12.48 -15.61
C ARG A 129 1.29 -13.24 -16.92
N LEU A 130 0.72 -12.72 -18.01
CA LEU A 130 0.82 -13.34 -19.33
C LEU A 130 2.24 -13.28 -19.93
N ASN A 131 3.14 -12.49 -19.33
CA ASN A 131 4.50 -12.30 -19.80
C ASN A 131 5.56 -12.71 -18.76
N LEU A 132 5.22 -13.51 -17.74
CA LEU A 132 6.18 -13.94 -16.70
C LEU A 132 7.45 -14.58 -17.30
N ASP A 133 7.30 -15.42 -18.32
CA ASP A 133 8.43 -16.07 -19.00
C ASP A 133 9.40 -15.08 -19.70
N LYS A 134 8.99 -13.82 -19.89
CA LYS A 134 9.73 -12.76 -20.58
C LYS A 134 9.43 -11.39 -19.97
N VAL A 135 9.41 -11.31 -18.65
CA VAL A 135 8.92 -10.14 -17.93
C VAL A 135 9.76 -8.88 -18.23
N GLU A 136 11.02 -9.06 -18.60
CA GLU A 136 11.94 -8.01 -19.03
C GLU A 136 11.48 -7.28 -20.30
N ASP A 137 10.69 -7.92 -21.18
CA ASP A 137 10.17 -7.27 -22.39
C ASP A 137 9.24 -6.11 -22.02
N LEU A 138 8.54 -6.20 -20.89
CA LEU A 138 7.61 -5.18 -20.39
C LEU A 138 8.31 -3.85 -20.10
N TRP A 139 9.60 -3.89 -19.75
CA TRP A 139 10.38 -2.67 -19.54
C TRP A 139 10.41 -1.77 -20.78
N ASN A 140 10.38 -2.37 -21.97
CA ASN A 140 10.47 -1.66 -23.24
C ASN A 140 9.09 -1.24 -23.81
N TRP A 141 8.00 -1.59 -23.12
CA TRP A 141 6.65 -1.22 -23.56
C TRP A 141 6.37 0.26 -23.31
N ASN A 142 5.36 0.79 -23.99
CA ASN A 142 4.89 2.14 -23.73
C ASN A 142 4.39 2.24 -22.29
N ARG A 143 4.58 3.41 -21.68
CA ARG A 143 4.20 3.66 -20.29
C ARG A 143 3.22 4.82 -20.27
N LYS A 144 2.09 4.66 -19.58
CA LYS A 144 1.12 5.73 -19.39
C LYS A 144 0.71 5.80 -17.92
N VAL A 145 1.07 6.91 -17.28
CA VAL A 145 0.47 7.32 -16.01
C VAL A 145 -0.88 7.95 -16.34
N PHE A 146 -1.92 7.56 -15.61
CA PHE A 146 -3.25 8.16 -15.80
C PHE A 146 -3.25 9.64 -15.45
N ASN A 147 -3.81 10.45 -16.34
CA ASN A 147 -4.02 11.88 -16.10
C ASN A 147 -5.53 12.18 -16.15
N PRO A 148 -6.20 12.37 -15.00
CA PRO A 148 -7.64 12.65 -14.98
C PRO A 148 -8.05 13.98 -15.66
N ALA A 149 -7.09 14.84 -16.03
CA ALA A 149 -7.35 16.02 -16.86
C ALA A 149 -7.53 15.69 -18.36
N GLU A 150 -6.98 14.56 -18.80
CA GLU A 150 -6.96 14.12 -20.20
C GLU A 150 -7.75 12.83 -20.43
N ASP A 151 -7.83 12.00 -19.39
CA ASP A 151 -8.42 10.67 -19.42
C ASP A 151 -9.68 10.61 -18.54
N ASP A 152 -10.72 9.95 -19.03
CA ASP A 152 -11.86 9.58 -18.19
C ASP A 152 -11.49 8.33 -17.37
N ILE A 153 -11.11 8.56 -16.11
CA ILE A 153 -10.65 7.52 -15.18
C ILE A 153 -11.77 7.18 -14.19
N ILE A 154 -12.08 5.90 -14.08
CA ILE A 154 -12.94 5.32 -13.05
C ILE A 154 -12.11 4.48 -12.08
N GLY A 155 -12.73 4.08 -10.97
CA GLY A 155 -12.10 3.24 -9.95
C GLY A 155 -11.61 4.04 -8.74
N GLU A 156 -11.02 3.31 -7.80
CA GLU A 156 -10.58 3.78 -6.50
C GLU A 156 -9.20 3.24 -6.17
N ASP A 157 -8.48 3.99 -5.35
CA ASP A 157 -7.26 3.57 -4.70
C ASP A 157 -7.56 3.32 -3.22
N LEU A 158 -7.46 2.05 -2.81
CA LEU A 158 -7.57 1.62 -1.42
C LEU A 158 -6.18 1.33 -0.89
N VAL A 159 -5.77 2.01 0.18
CA VAL A 159 -4.53 1.71 0.91
C VAL A 159 -4.84 1.57 2.40
N GLY A 160 -4.27 0.57 3.04
CA GLY A 160 -4.51 0.31 4.45
C GLY A 160 -3.51 -0.63 5.10
N VAL A 161 -3.87 -1.04 6.30
CA VAL A 161 -3.13 -1.93 7.19
C VAL A 161 -4.06 -3.01 7.71
N LEU A 162 -3.58 -4.24 7.74
CA LEU A 162 -4.21 -5.40 8.37
C LEU A 162 -3.29 -5.96 9.45
N LEU A 163 -3.68 -5.80 10.72
CA LEU A 163 -3.02 -6.43 11.87
C LEU A 163 -3.66 -7.78 12.17
N VAL A 164 -2.84 -8.82 12.24
CA VAL A 164 -3.27 -10.20 12.50
C VAL A 164 -2.98 -10.57 13.95
N TYR A 165 -4.00 -10.99 14.68
CA TYR A 165 -3.89 -11.54 16.03
C TYR A 165 -4.11 -13.06 16.02
N GLU A 166 -4.08 -13.69 17.19
CA GLU A 166 -4.19 -15.16 17.29
C GLU A 166 -5.50 -15.72 16.72
N HIS A 167 -6.61 -14.99 16.89
CA HIS A 167 -7.96 -15.47 16.55
C HIS A 167 -8.79 -14.50 15.72
N ASN A 168 -8.29 -13.30 15.47
CA ASN A 168 -9.00 -12.24 14.78
C ASN A 168 -8.01 -11.32 14.07
N GLU A 169 -8.53 -10.37 13.30
CA GLU A 169 -7.73 -9.36 12.63
C GLU A 169 -8.39 -7.99 12.83
N THR A 170 -7.57 -6.95 12.83
CA THR A 170 -8.01 -5.56 12.84
C THR A 170 -7.44 -4.87 11.63
N TYR A 171 -8.23 -4.01 11.00
CA TYR A 171 -7.77 -3.24 9.86
C TYR A 171 -8.15 -1.77 9.96
N MET A 172 -7.36 -0.95 9.27
CA MET A 172 -7.62 0.45 8.99
C MET A 172 -7.28 0.68 7.53
N TYR A 173 -8.17 1.29 6.76
CA TYR A 173 -7.87 1.67 5.38
C TYR A 173 -8.52 3.00 5.01
N ASN A 174 -7.94 3.66 4.02
CA ASN A 174 -8.58 4.76 3.31
C ASN A 174 -8.85 4.34 1.87
N VAL A 175 -9.92 4.86 1.29
CA VAL A 175 -10.27 4.62 -0.10
C VAL A 175 -10.67 5.92 -0.76
N MET A 176 -10.14 6.18 -1.95
CA MET A 176 -10.40 7.42 -2.68
C MET A 176 -10.67 7.16 -4.15
N ASN A 177 -11.73 7.76 -4.69
CA ASN A 177 -12.04 7.71 -6.10
C ASN A 177 -11.30 8.83 -6.86
N SER A 178 -10.58 8.46 -7.93
CA SER A 178 -9.74 9.41 -8.68
C SER A 178 -10.54 10.56 -9.31
N SER A 179 -11.74 10.30 -9.82
CA SER A 179 -12.58 11.33 -10.44
C SER A 179 -13.04 12.37 -9.40
N GLN A 180 -13.44 11.92 -8.21
CA GLN A 180 -13.86 12.80 -7.10
C GLN A 180 -12.70 13.64 -6.57
N VAL A 181 -11.53 13.03 -6.37
CA VAL A 181 -10.31 13.74 -5.93
C VAL A 181 -9.92 14.80 -6.96
N PHE A 182 -9.91 14.45 -8.25
CA PHE A 182 -9.54 15.38 -9.32
C PHE A 182 -10.46 16.60 -9.40
N GLN A 183 -11.78 16.41 -9.23
CA GLN A 183 -12.73 17.53 -9.24
C GLN A 183 -12.33 18.63 -8.23
N LYS A 184 -11.84 18.23 -7.05
CA LYS A 184 -11.50 19.15 -5.96
C LYS A 184 -10.03 19.59 -5.96
N TYR A 185 -9.10 18.67 -6.16
CA TYR A 185 -7.67 18.90 -5.92
C TYR A 185 -6.81 18.90 -7.20
N LYS A 186 -7.40 18.59 -8.36
CA LYS A 186 -6.71 18.56 -9.66
C LYS A 186 -5.54 17.58 -9.73
N THR A 187 -5.61 16.51 -8.94
CA THR A 187 -4.70 15.36 -8.95
C THR A 187 -5.51 14.05 -8.88
N ASN A 188 -4.88 12.89 -9.01
CA ASN A 188 -5.53 11.58 -8.86
C ASN A 188 -5.56 11.10 -7.40
N ALA A 189 -6.27 10.00 -7.11
CA ALA A 189 -6.40 9.49 -5.74
C ALA A 189 -5.04 9.12 -5.12
N THR A 190 -4.21 8.36 -5.85
CA THR A 190 -2.91 7.87 -5.41
C THR A 190 -1.98 9.02 -5.02
N TYR A 191 -1.81 10.01 -5.89
CA TYR A 191 -0.98 11.18 -5.60
C TYR A 191 -1.55 12.02 -4.46
N PHE A 192 -2.86 12.18 -4.35
CA PHE A 192 -3.45 12.92 -3.25
C PHE A 192 -3.19 12.26 -1.88
N GLN A 193 -3.28 10.92 -1.80
CA GLN A 193 -2.93 10.19 -0.57
C GLN A 193 -1.45 10.36 -0.21
N VAL A 194 -0.55 10.35 -1.20
CA VAL A 194 0.88 10.64 -0.99
C VAL A 194 1.08 12.08 -0.51
N GLU A 195 0.46 13.06 -1.16
CA GLU A 195 0.52 14.48 -0.81
C GLU A 195 0.03 14.74 0.62
N CYS A 196 -1.03 14.07 1.07
CA CYS A 196 -1.52 14.19 2.44
C CYS A 196 -0.48 13.73 3.47
N GLY A 197 0.24 12.64 3.20
CA GLY A 197 1.32 12.16 4.05
C GLY A 197 2.52 13.10 4.09
N ILE A 198 2.89 13.68 2.94
CA ILE A 198 3.96 14.70 2.84
C ILE A 198 3.56 15.95 3.62
N TYR A 199 2.33 16.42 3.43
CA TYR A 199 1.78 17.57 4.15
C TYR A 199 1.83 17.36 5.66
N ALA A 200 1.39 16.20 6.15
CA ALA A 200 1.43 15.86 7.57
C ALA A 200 2.87 15.88 8.12
N GLY A 201 3.83 15.29 7.40
CA GLY A 201 5.23 15.28 7.80
C GLY A 201 5.84 16.69 7.83
N LEU A 202 5.52 17.53 6.83
CA LEU A 202 5.98 18.92 6.80
C LEU A 202 5.37 19.75 7.94
N CYS A 203 4.09 19.56 8.23
CA CYS A 203 3.44 20.22 9.37
C CYS A 203 4.08 19.79 10.69
N SER A 204 4.35 18.51 10.90
CA SER A 204 5.07 18.04 12.08
C SER A 204 6.43 18.72 12.23
N LEU A 205 7.22 18.82 11.15
CA LEU A 205 8.52 19.51 11.18
C LEU A 205 8.43 21.00 11.51
N LEU A 206 7.38 21.68 11.07
CA LEU A 206 7.25 23.14 11.20
C LEU A 206 6.50 23.58 12.47
N LEU A 207 5.60 22.75 12.98
CA LEU A 207 4.61 23.15 14.00
C LEU A 207 4.74 22.37 15.32
N ASP A 208 5.28 21.15 15.30
CA ASP A 208 5.53 20.39 16.53
C ASP A 208 6.88 20.77 17.16
N THR A 209 7.10 20.31 18.39
CA THR A 209 8.38 20.46 19.09
C THR A 209 8.91 19.09 19.47
N PHE A 210 10.00 18.67 18.84
CA PHE A 210 10.74 17.45 19.17
C PHE A 210 12.24 17.63 18.89
N GLY A 211 13.06 16.70 19.39
CA GLY A 211 14.51 16.76 19.23
C GLY A 211 14.95 16.71 17.76
N GLN A 212 16.08 17.31 17.43
CA GLN A 212 16.66 17.18 16.09
C GLN A 212 17.04 15.71 15.82
N GLY A 213 16.68 15.20 14.64
CA GLY A 213 16.97 13.83 14.26
C GLY A 213 16.36 13.48 12.91
N ALA A 214 16.65 12.26 12.44
CA ALA A 214 15.94 11.63 11.35
C ALA A 214 14.98 10.61 11.96
N TYR A 215 13.70 10.72 11.62
CA TYR A 215 12.65 9.88 12.16
C TYR A 215 11.85 9.27 11.01
N TYR A 216 11.65 7.96 11.08
CA TYR A 216 10.52 7.35 10.37
C TYR A 216 9.20 7.72 11.05
N VAL A 217 8.07 7.59 10.36
CA VAL A 217 6.78 8.07 10.88
C VAL A 217 6.38 7.35 12.18
N GLU A 218 6.60 6.04 12.29
CA GLU A 218 6.33 5.33 13.54
C GLU A 218 7.30 5.74 14.66
N GLU A 219 8.57 5.97 14.34
CA GLU A 219 9.55 6.45 15.34
C GLU A 219 9.18 7.85 15.84
N LEU A 220 8.73 8.73 14.95
CA LEU A 220 8.24 10.06 15.30
C LEU A 220 7.05 9.95 16.26
N LEU A 221 6.09 9.08 15.96
CA LEU A 221 4.89 8.89 16.77
C LEU A 221 5.15 8.21 18.11
N LEU A 222 6.09 7.26 18.18
CA LEU A 222 6.37 6.50 19.39
C LEU A 222 7.31 7.23 20.36
N ASN A 223 8.21 8.06 19.84
CA ASN A 223 9.27 8.68 20.63
C ASN A 223 9.05 10.18 20.90
N THR A 224 7.99 10.77 20.36
CA THR A 224 7.70 12.20 20.48
C THR A 224 6.19 12.44 20.69
N GLU A 225 5.82 13.69 20.97
CA GLU A 225 4.41 14.12 21.04
C GLU A 225 3.91 14.69 19.69
N SER A 226 4.46 14.22 18.56
CA SER A 226 4.10 14.74 17.25
C SER A 226 2.62 14.56 16.93
N LYS A 227 2.04 15.59 16.30
CA LYS A 227 0.65 15.66 15.87
C LYS A 227 0.44 15.21 14.43
N TYR A 228 1.36 14.41 13.87
CA TYR A 228 1.31 13.92 12.48
C TYR A 228 -0.10 13.46 12.05
N GLY A 229 -0.77 12.66 12.89
CA GLY A 229 -2.13 12.19 12.63
C GLY A 229 -3.18 13.31 12.57
N GLU A 230 -3.06 14.36 13.40
CA GLU A 230 -3.96 15.51 13.35
C GLU A 230 -3.81 16.27 12.01
N TYR A 231 -2.56 16.45 11.56
CA TYR A 231 -2.27 17.13 10.30
C TYR A 231 -2.73 16.33 9.09
N LEU A 232 -2.51 15.00 9.11
CA LEU A 232 -2.98 14.10 8.07
C LEU A 232 -4.51 14.20 7.87
N ASN A 233 -5.25 14.17 8.99
CA ASN A 233 -6.71 14.19 9.00
C ASN A 233 -7.34 15.54 8.56
N LEU A 234 -6.53 16.58 8.31
CA LEU A 234 -7.02 17.82 7.71
C LEU A 234 -7.56 17.60 6.29
N TYR A 235 -6.87 16.76 5.51
CA TYR A 235 -7.18 16.50 4.10
C TYR A 235 -7.56 15.05 3.83
N MET A 236 -6.84 14.10 4.43
CA MET A 236 -7.13 12.67 4.27
C MET A 236 -8.13 12.25 5.35
N LYS A 237 -9.41 12.32 5.01
CA LYS A 237 -10.53 12.01 5.91
C LYS A 237 -11.05 10.60 5.67
N ASP A 238 -11.94 10.15 6.54
CA ASP A 238 -12.76 8.95 6.37
C ASP A 238 -11.93 7.65 6.29
N PHE A 239 -11.13 7.39 7.32
CA PHE A 239 -10.54 6.06 7.53
C PHE A 239 -11.61 5.08 8.01
N VAL A 240 -11.68 3.91 7.37
CA VAL A 240 -12.51 2.80 7.82
C VAL A 240 -11.69 1.94 8.75
N VAL A 241 -12.15 1.80 9.99
CA VAL A 241 -11.58 0.89 10.99
C VAL A 241 -12.56 -0.25 11.25
N GLY A 242 -12.05 -1.48 11.32
CA GLY A 242 -12.90 -2.64 11.58
C GLY A 242 -12.11 -3.88 11.96
N HIS A 243 -12.83 -4.99 12.13
CA HIS A 243 -12.26 -6.26 12.56
C HIS A 243 -12.83 -7.43 11.75
N ASN A 244 -11.99 -8.42 11.48
CA ASN A 244 -12.43 -9.74 11.04
C ASN A 244 -12.53 -10.65 12.28
N ASN A 245 -13.67 -11.33 12.46
CA ASN A 245 -13.91 -12.23 13.61
C ASN A 245 -13.12 -13.56 13.55
N PHE A 246 -12.33 -13.74 12.50
CA PHE A 246 -11.44 -14.87 12.30
C PHE A 246 -10.17 -14.35 11.63
N THR A 247 -9.14 -15.19 11.53
CA THR A 247 -7.93 -14.86 10.78
C THR A 247 -7.71 -15.82 9.63
N ASP A 248 -7.29 -15.28 8.49
CA ASP A 248 -6.77 -16.04 7.34
C ASP A 248 -5.29 -16.46 7.58
N GLY A 249 -4.72 -16.16 8.75
CA GLY A 249 -3.40 -16.61 9.18
C GLY A 249 -2.24 -15.70 8.77
N LEU A 250 -1.05 -16.30 8.77
CA LEU A 250 0.20 -15.67 8.34
C LEU A 250 0.32 -15.71 6.81
N LEU A 251 1.42 -15.20 6.26
CA LEU A 251 1.61 -15.03 4.82
C LEU A 251 1.47 -16.36 4.06
N ASN A 252 2.05 -17.43 4.59
CA ASN A 252 1.96 -18.78 4.02
C ASN A 252 0.54 -19.36 4.04
N ASP A 253 -0.33 -18.93 4.95
CA ASP A 253 -1.72 -19.39 5.02
C ASP A 253 -2.59 -18.68 3.96
N ARG A 254 -2.12 -17.55 3.42
CA ARG A 254 -2.83 -16.68 2.48
C ARG A 254 -2.46 -16.90 1.02
N VAL A 255 -1.39 -17.64 0.75
CA VAL A 255 -0.77 -17.73 -0.57
C VAL A 255 -1.62 -18.55 -1.53
N ARG A 256 -1.68 -18.07 -2.77
CA ARG A 256 -2.15 -18.80 -3.94
C ARG A 256 -1.08 -18.70 -5.01
N TRP A 257 -0.59 -19.86 -5.42
CA TRP A 257 0.35 -20.03 -6.52
C TRP A 257 -0.39 -19.98 -7.86
N ILE A 258 0.20 -19.31 -8.86
CA ILE A 258 -0.39 -19.09 -10.19
C ILE A 258 0.29 -19.94 -11.25
#